data_AF-A0A419HBR1-F1
#
_entry.id   AF-A0A419HBR1-F1
#
_cell.length_a   1.000
_cell.length_b   1.000
_cell.length_c   1.000
_cell.angle_alpha   90.00
_cell.angle_beta   90.00
_cell.angle_gamma   90.00
#
_symmetry.space_group_name_H-M   'P 1'
#
loop_
_entity.id
_entity.type
_entity.pdbx_description
1 polymer ?
#
loop_
_entity_poly.entity_id
_entity_poly.type
_entity_poly.pdbx_seq_one_letter_code
_entity_poly.pdbx_strand_id
1 'polypeptide(L)' 'MSDRPVLRIVRGEPDAAELAALTAVVAGLASSGAPAAEDKPKSAWNERAALLRRPLHHGPGAWRASGLPR' A
#
# COMPACT_ATOMS: atom_id res chain seq x y z
N MET A 1 4.87 30.74 11.18
CA MET A 1 4.69 29.50 10.40
C MET A 1 3.52 29.73 9.46
N SER A 2 3.74 29.79 8.15
CA SER A 2 2.63 29.91 7.21
C SER A 2 1.91 28.58 7.15
N ASP A 3 0.66 28.57 7.61
CA ASP A 3 -0.20 27.39 7.54
C ASP A 3 -0.52 27.11 6.07
N ARG A 4 -0.14 25.92 5.59
CA ARG A 4 -0.33 25.54 4.20
C ARG A 4 -1.71 24.92 4.07
N PRO A 5 -2.56 25.37 3.13
CA PRO A 5 -3.92 24.87 3.02
C PRO A 5 -3.92 23.37 2.67
N VAL A 6 -4.79 22.61 3.36
CA VAL A 6 -4.97 21.17 3.16
C VAL A 6 -5.54 20.85 1.76
N LEU A 7 -6.39 21.73 1.23
CA LEU A 7 -6.97 21.64 -0.11
C LEU A 7 -6.93 23.00 -0.79
N ARG A 8 -6.55 23.05 -2.08
CA ARG A 8 -6.54 24.28 -2.90
C ARG A 8 -7.16 24.02 -4.26
N ILE A 9 -8.22 24.76 -4.59
CA ILE A 9 -8.81 24.78 -5.92
C ILE A 9 -7.90 25.61 -6.83
N VAL A 10 -7.38 25.01 -7.88
CA VAL A 10 -6.48 25.69 -8.84
C VAL A 10 -7.25 26.24 -10.03
N ARG A 11 -8.45 25.69 -10.31
CA ARG A 11 -9.30 26.07 -11.45
C ARG A 11 -10.74 25.65 -11.18
N GLY A 12 -11.69 26.45 -11.69
CA GLY A 12 -13.13 26.23 -11.55
C GLY A 12 -13.70 26.98 -10.34
N GLU A 13 -15.03 27.16 -10.35
CA GLU A 13 -15.79 27.77 -9.26
C GLU A 13 -16.82 26.74 -8.78
N PRO A 14 -16.43 25.80 -7.91
CA PRO A 14 -17.34 24.77 -7.45
C PRO A 14 -18.45 25.37 -6.59
N ASP A 15 -19.65 24.82 -6.70
CA ASP A 15 -20.71 25.19 -5.78
C ASP A 15 -20.47 24.62 -4.37
N ALA A 16 -21.32 25.00 -3.42
CA ALA A 16 -21.19 24.57 -2.03
C ALA A 16 -21.31 23.03 -1.87
N ALA A 17 -22.11 22.38 -2.72
CA ALA A 17 -22.32 20.94 -2.65
C ALA A 17 -21.09 20.18 -3.19
N GLU A 18 -20.51 20.65 -4.30
CA GLU A 18 -19.30 20.10 -4.90
C GLU A 18 -18.10 20.25 -3.96
N LEU A 19 -17.95 21.43 -3.33
CA LEU A 19 -16.88 21.66 -2.35
C LEU A 19 -17.04 20.78 -1.10
N ALA A 20 -18.26 20.60 -0.62
CA ALA A 20 -18.55 19.72 0.51
C ALA A 20 -18.24 18.26 0.17
N ALA A 21 -18.61 17.80 -1.03
CA ALA A 21 -18.34 16.43 -1.50
C ALA A 21 -16.82 16.16 -1.56
N LEU A 22 -16.05 17.07 -2.15
CA LEU A 22 -14.59 16.95 -2.21
C LEU A 22 -13.97 16.91 -0.81
N THR A 23 -14.43 17.77 0.10
CA THR A 23 -13.92 17.84 1.47
C THR A 23 -14.23 16.55 2.23
N ALA A 24 -15.45 16.01 2.10
CA ALA A 24 -15.86 14.76 2.74
C ALA A 24 -15.01 13.57 2.26
N VAL A 25 -14.71 13.49 0.96
CA VAL A 25 -13.85 12.43 0.41
C VAL A 25 -12.43 12.54 0.96
N VAL A 26 -11.83 13.74 0.94
CA VAL A 26 -10.47 13.95 1.45
C VAL A 26 -10.39 13.63 2.95
N ALA A 27 -11.35 14.09 3.75
CA ALA A 27 -11.43 13.77 5.17
C ALA A 27 -11.63 12.28 5.43
N GLY A 28 -12.46 11.60 4.62
CA GLY A 28 -12.69 10.16 4.68
C GLY A 28 -11.41 9.37 4.42
N LEU A 29 -10.66 9.72 3.37
CA LEU A 29 -9.38 9.08 3.04
C LEU A 29 -8.31 9.32 4.11
N ALA A 30 -8.28 10.51 4.71
CA ALA A 30 -7.37 10.81 5.81
C ALA A 30 -7.72 10.04 7.10
N SER A 31 -9.01 9.74 7.29
CA SER A 31 -9.53 9.01 8.46
C SER A 31 -9.47 7.50 8.28
N SER A 32 -9.50 7.00 7.04
CA SER A 32 -9.22 5.60 6.75
C SER A 32 -7.72 5.39 6.97
N GLY A 33 -7.34 5.05 8.20
CA GLY A 33 -5.99 4.61 8.52
C GLY A 33 -5.54 3.54 7.53
N ALA A 34 -4.22 3.47 7.27
CA ALA A 34 -3.69 2.43 6.40
C ALA A 34 -4.24 1.07 6.85
N PRO A 35 -4.72 0.22 5.92
CA PRO A 35 -5.10 -1.14 6.29
C PRO A 35 -3.93 -1.74 7.05
N ALA A 36 -4.22 -2.42 8.16
CA ALA A 36 -3.19 -3.13 8.91
C ALA A 36 -2.33 -3.86 7.91
N ALA A 37 -1.03 -3.55 7.88
CA ALA A 37 -0.14 -4.17 6.94
C ALA A 37 -0.21 -5.66 7.23
N GLU A 38 -0.93 -6.41 6.38
CA GLU A 38 -0.78 -7.86 6.36
C GLU A 38 0.72 -8.09 6.21
N ASP A 39 1.27 -8.99 7.02
CA ASP A 39 2.66 -9.42 6.92
C ASP A 39 2.85 -10.01 5.52
N LYS A 40 3.13 -9.14 4.56
CA LYS A 40 3.27 -9.52 3.17
C LYS A 40 4.48 -10.47 3.15
N PRO A 41 4.32 -11.69 2.65
CA PRO A 41 5.43 -12.62 2.59
C PRO A 41 6.57 -11.94 1.85
N LYS A 42 7.78 -12.02 2.43
CA LYS A 42 8.99 -11.46 1.82
C LYS A 42 9.12 -12.02 0.40
N SER A 43 9.56 -11.19 -0.54
CA SER A 43 9.78 -11.63 -1.91
C SER A 43 10.72 -12.83 -1.94
N ALA A 44 10.24 -13.95 -2.49
CA ALA A 44 11.04 -15.16 -2.67
C ALA A 44 12.24 -14.91 -3.61
N TRP A 45 12.16 -13.91 -4.50
CA TRP A 45 13.26 -13.53 -5.39
C TRP A 45 14.49 -12.98 -4.65
N ASN A 46 14.28 -12.35 -3.48
CA ASN A 46 15.34 -11.74 -2.68
C ASN A 46 15.62 -12.53 -1.38
N GLU A 47 15.19 -13.79 -1.28
CA GLU A 47 15.38 -14.61 -0.09
C GLU A 47 16.82 -15.11 -0.01
N ARG A 48 17.66 -14.47 0.82
CA ARG A 48 19.07 -14.87 1.02
C ARG A 48 19.26 -16.31 1.47
N ALA A 49 18.27 -16.91 2.11
CA ALA A 49 18.35 -18.30 2.53
C ALA A 49 18.29 -19.28 1.35
N ALA A 50 17.86 -18.85 0.16
CA ALA A 50 17.98 -19.63 -1.08
C ALA A 50 19.43 -19.84 -1.52
N LEU A 51 20.36 -18.96 -1.09
CA LEU A 51 21.80 -19.08 -1.35
C LEU A 51 22.46 -20.21 -0.53
N LEU A 52 21.73 -20.81 0.41
CA LEU A 52 22.20 -21.90 1.27
C LEU A 52 21.45 -23.19 0.96
N ARG A 53 22.10 -24.33 1.18
CA ARG A 53 21.42 -25.64 1.04
C ARG A 53 20.40 -25.81 2.17
N ARG A 54 19.12 -25.87 1.82
CA ARG A 54 18.00 -26.07 2.77
C ARG A 54 17.04 -27.16 2.25
N PRO A 55 16.42 -27.96 3.15
CA PRO A 55 15.27 -28.78 2.81
C PRO A 55 14.14 -28.00 2.14
N LEU A 56 13.39 -28.66 1.25
CA LEU A 56 12.16 -28.09 0.69
C LEU A 56 11.06 -28.12 1.75
N HIS A 57 10.46 -26.97 2.05
CA HIS A 57 9.34 -26.87 2.97
C HIS A 57 8.01 -27.04 2.22
N HIS A 58 7.01 -27.64 2.86
CA HIS A 58 5.63 -27.65 2.36
C HIS A 58 4.87 -26.45 2.91
N GLY A 59 3.90 -25.94 2.16
CA GLY A 59 3.04 -24.85 2.62
C GLY A 59 2.56 -23.93 1.49
N PRO A 60 1.73 -22.94 1.81
CA PRO A 60 1.25 -21.95 0.84
C PRO A 60 2.42 -21.30 0.08
N GLY A 61 2.36 -21.33 -1.26
CA GLY A 61 3.38 -20.74 -2.11
C GLY A 61 4.66 -21.57 -2.32
N ALA A 62 4.86 -22.66 -1.57
CA ALA A 62 6.10 -23.45 -1.63
C ALA A 62 6.34 -24.11 -3.01
N TRP A 63 5.29 -24.61 -3.66
CA TRP A 63 5.39 -25.20 -5.01
C TRP A 63 5.78 -24.17 -6.08
N ARG A 64 5.34 -22.92 -5.94
CA ARG A 64 5.74 -21.84 -6.86
C ARG A 64 7.19 -21.41 -6.61
N ALA A 65 7.62 -21.39 -5.35
CA ALA A 65 8.99 -21.02 -4.98
C ALA A 65 10.03 -22.08 -5.38
N SER A 66 9.66 -23.36 -5.53
CA SER A 66 10.62 -24.42 -5.89
C SER A 66 11.23 -24.30 -7.28
N GLY A 67 10.63 -23.52 -8.17
CA GLY A 67 11.12 -23.26 -9.53
C GLY A 67 11.96 -22.00 -9.69
N LEU A 68 12.19 -21.23 -8.62
CA LEU A 68 12.99 -20.02 -8.69
C LEU A 68 14.50 -20.34 -8.80
N PRO A 69 15.30 -19.47 -9.45
CA PRO A 69 16.75 -19.62 -9.49
C PRO A 69 17.35 -19.60 -8.08
N ARG A 70 18.37 -20.43 -7.84
CA ARG A 70 19.18 -20.40 -6.61
C ARG A 70 20.41 -19.52 -6.79
#